data_AF-A0AAW9ZXD8-F1
#
_entry.id   AF-A0AAW9ZXD8-F1
#
_cell.length_a   1.000
_cell.length_b   1.000
_cell.length_c   1.000
_cell.angle_alpha   90.00
_cell.angle_beta   90.00
_cell.angle_gamma   90.00
#
_symmetry.space_group_name_H-M   'P 1'
#
loop_
_entity.id
_entity.type
_entity.pdbx_description
1 polymer ?
#
loop_
_entity_poly.entity_id
_entity_poly.type
_entity_poly.pdbx_seq_one_letter_code
_entity_poly.pdbx_strand_id
1 'polypeptide(L)'
;MRIYWVLFLIAISIARPANAEGGCPPGQYPIGGQGAIACAPIPQQNAQQQPRPSGRWVKTWGAIAMGSSDSIPTYGVTTGKLSKAEAEEDALNRCASRGQTNCQIGLSYKNQCAAVAEPQIQGNPFAGGVSQFMGNGTTL
;
A
#
# COMPACT_ATOMS: atom_id res chain seq x y z
N MET A 1 37.85 76.12 -6.94
CA MET A 1 36.51 75.55 -7.22
C MET A 1 36.52 74.48 -8.31
N ARG A 2 37.23 74.66 -9.45
CA ARG A 2 37.30 73.65 -10.53
C ARG A 2 37.91 72.30 -10.15
N ILE A 3 38.95 72.26 -9.32
CA ILE A 3 39.66 71.00 -9.00
C ILE A 3 38.83 70.05 -8.12
N TYR A 4 38.04 70.60 -7.19
CA TYR A 4 37.12 69.82 -6.36
C TYR A 4 35.99 69.20 -7.18
N TRP A 5 35.56 69.86 -8.24
CA TRP A 5 34.55 69.34 -9.17
C TRP A 5 35.07 68.17 -10.01
N VAL A 6 36.32 68.25 -10.46
CA VAL A 6 36.99 67.14 -11.18
C VAL A 6 37.21 65.95 -10.26
N LEU A 7 37.65 66.18 -9.01
CA LEU A 7 37.81 65.11 -8.02
C LEU A 7 36.46 64.45 -7.66
N PHE A 8 35.38 65.22 -7.58
CA PHE A 8 34.04 64.69 -7.31
C PHE A 8 33.51 63.81 -8.46
N LEU A 9 33.72 64.22 -9.72
CA LEU A 9 33.32 63.42 -10.89
C LEU A 9 34.15 62.13 -11.05
N ILE A 10 35.44 62.18 -10.70
CA ILE A 10 36.28 60.97 -10.67
C ILE A 10 35.81 60.02 -9.57
N ALA A 11 35.42 60.52 -8.39
CA ALA A 11 34.93 59.67 -7.30
C ALA A 11 33.62 58.93 -7.65
N ILE A 12 32.73 59.53 -8.43
CA ILE A 12 31.47 58.90 -8.86
C ILE A 12 31.70 57.79 -9.89
N SER A 13 32.72 57.91 -10.73
CA SER A 13 33.01 56.95 -11.81
C SER A 13 33.72 55.66 -11.34
N ILE A 14 34.15 55.59 -10.08
CA ILE A 14 34.74 54.39 -9.47
C ILE A 14 33.71 53.54 -8.71
N ALA A 15 32.46 53.99 -8.60
CA ALA A 15 31.41 53.24 -7.92
C ALA A 15 31.00 52.02 -8.76
N ARG A 16 31.22 50.82 -8.22
CA ARG A 16 30.76 49.56 -8.83
C ARG A 16 29.31 49.26 -8.42
N PRO A 17 28.45 48.76 -9.33
CA PRO A 17 27.13 48.28 -8.93
C PRO A 17 27.29 47.07 -7.99
N ALA A 18 26.73 47.18 -6.79
CA ALA A 18 26.57 46.05 -5.88
C ALA A 18 25.36 45.25 -6.35
N ASN A 19 25.61 44.18 -7.10
CA ASN A 19 24.58 43.25 -7.54
C ASN A 19 24.16 42.39 -6.36
N ALA A 20 23.09 42.78 -5.66
CA ALA A 20 22.40 41.96 -4.67
C ALA A 20 21.39 41.05 -5.36
N GLU A 21 21.85 40.22 -6.29
CA GLU A 21 20.98 39.30 -7.01
C GLU A 21 20.61 38.13 -6.09
N GLY A 22 19.41 38.19 -5.52
CA GLY A 22 18.85 37.19 -4.63
C GLY A 22 18.96 37.64 -3.18
N GLY A 23 17.83 37.92 -2.54
CA GLY A 23 17.72 38.40 -1.16
C GLY A 23 18.15 37.41 -0.08
N CYS A 24 19.12 36.52 -0.36
CA CYS A 24 19.63 35.50 0.53
C CYS A 24 21.17 35.37 0.44
N PRO A 25 21.87 35.03 1.54
CA PRO A 25 23.31 34.79 1.54
C PRO A 25 23.73 33.67 0.57
N PRO A 26 24.99 33.64 0.12
CA PRO A 26 25.50 32.55 -0.73
C PRO A 26 25.21 31.16 -0.15
N GLY A 27 24.71 30.24 -0.97
CA GLY A 27 24.32 28.88 -0.56
C GLY A 27 22.87 28.74 -0.09
N GLN A 28 22.08 29.81 -0.16
CA GLN A 28 20.65 29.79 0.20
C GLN A 28 19.78 30.31 -0.95
N TYR A 29 18.51 29.91 -0.98
CA TYR A 29 17.49 30.38 -1.93
C TYR A 29 16.30 30.99 -1.18
N PRO A 30 15.64 32.02 -1.74
CA PRO A 30 14.47 32.62 -1.09
C PRO A 30 13.28 31.65 -1.10
N ILE A 31 12.59 31.57 0.04
CA ILE A 31 11.33 30.84 0.25
C ILE A 31 10.29 31.80 0.84
N GLY A 32 9.02 31.63 0.46
CA GLY A 32 7.91 32.44 0.93
C GLY A 32 7.20 33.22 -0.19
N GLY A 33 6.04 33.80 0.14
CA GLY A 33 5.18 34.57 -0.76
C GLY A 33 4.30 35.53 0.03
N GLN A 34 3.69 36.50 -0.65
CA GLN A 34 2.80 37.53 -0.09
C GLN A 34 3.38 38.28 1.12
N GLY A 35 4.62 38.78 0.98
CA GLY A 35 5.19 39.77 1.91
C GLY A 35 6.12 39.25 3.00
N ALA A 36 6.26 37.94 3.17
CA ALA A 36 7.29 37.33 4.03
C ALA A 36 8.29 36.54 3.17
N ILE A 37 9.56 36.93 3.22
CA ILE A 37 10.67 36.23 2.56
C ILE A 37 11.58 35.67 3.65
N ALA A 38 11.88 34.37 3.56
CA ALA A 38 12.90 33.69 4.36
C ALA A 38 13.91 33.00 3.44
N CYS A 39 15.07 32.62 3.97
CA CYS A 39 16.11 31.94 3.20
C CYS A 39 16.21 30.47 3.62
N ALA A 40 16.25 29.57 2.64
CA ALA A 40 16.44 28.13 2.85
C ALA A 40 17.78 27.68 2.27
N PRO A 41 18.50 26.77 2.95
CA PRO A 41 19.75 26.21 2.41
C PRO A 41 19.48 25.39 1.14
N ILE A 42 20.32 25.56 0.11
CA ILE A 42 20.26 24.73 -1.09
C ILE A 42 20.56 23.28 -0.67
N PRO A 43 19.69 22.30 -0.97
CA PRO A 43 19.94 20.92 -0.60
C PRO A 43 21.24 20.44 -1.26
N GLN A 44 22.23 20.09 -0.43
CA GLN A 44 23.46 19.47 -0.90
C GLN A 44 23.10 18.13 -1.56
N GLN A 45 23.56 17.91 -2.80
CA GLN A 45 23.26 16.73 -3.62
C GLN A 45 23.81 15.39 -3.05
N ASN A 46 24.33 15.38 -1.82
CA ASN A 46 24.72 14.18 -1.09
C ASN A 46 23.60 13.63 -0.20
N ALA A 47 22.35 13.72 -0.66
CA ALA A 47 21.30 12.87 -0.12
C ALA A 47 21.53 11.43 -0.64
N GLN A 48 22.44 10.70 0.00
CA GLN A 48 22.47 9.24 -0.11
C GLN A 48 21.04 8.76 0.15
N GLN A 49 20.40 8.20 -0.86
CA GLN A 49 19.06 7.64 -0.73
C GLN A 49 19.11 6.61 0.38
N GLN A 50 18.39 6.90 1.47
CA GLN A 50 18.24 5.97 2.57
C GLN A 50 17.72 4.63 2.01
N PRO A 51 18.24 3.49 2.48
CA PRO A 51 17.78 2.18 2.02
C PRO A 51 16.27 2.09 2.15
N ARG A 52 15.56 2.03 1.02
CA ARG A 52 14.12 1.84 1.01
C ARG A 52 13.85 0.33 0.98
N PRO A 53 12.99 -0.20 1.85
CA PRO A 53 12.63 -1.61 1.79
C PRO A 53 12.08 -1.94 0.39
N SER A 54 12.73 -2.88 -0.29
CA SER A 54 12.37 -3.36 -1.63
C SER A 54 11.29 -4.45 -1.61
N GLY A 55 10.59 -4.58 -0.47
CA GLY A 55 9.59 -5.60 -0.27
C GLY A 55 8.50 -5.58 -1.35
N ARG A 56 8.11 -6.76 -1.82
CA ARG A 56 6.99 -6.97 -2.73
C ARG A 56 5.87 -7.66 -1.97
N TRP A 57 4.63 -7.30 -2.28
CA TRP A 57 3.44 -8.04 -1.85
C TRP A 57 3.46 -9.47 -2.40
N VAL A 58 3.55 -10.45 -1.51
CA VAL A 58 3.38 -11.86 -1.85
C VAL A 58 1.88 -12.13 -1.91
N LYS A 59 1.36 -12.34 -3.12
CA LYS A 59 -0.05 -12.68 -3.32
C LYS A 59 -0.25 -14.14 -2.92
N THR A 60 -1.15 -14.36 -1.98
CA THR A 60 -1.49 -15.69 -1.49
C THR A 60 -2.87 -16.13 -1.97
N TRP A 61 -3.11 -17.42 -1.89
CA TRP A 61 -4.37 -18.09 -2.16
C TRP A 61 -5.02 -18.58 -0.88
N GLY A 62 -6.35 -18.62 -0.90
CA GLY A 62 -7.17 -19.32 0.08
C GLY A 62 -8.24 -20.12 -0.64
N ALA A 63 -8.80 -21.12 0.04
CA ALA A 63 -9.88 -21.93 -0.48
C ALA A 63 -10.80 -22.39 0.66
N ILE A 64 -12.06 -22.64 0.31
CA ILE A 64 -13.09 -23.19 1.19
C ILE A 64 -13.65 -24.44 0.50
N ALA A 65 -13.51 -25.58 1.17
CA ALA A 65 -14.13 -26.83 0.81
C ALA A 65 -15.34 -27.11 1.72
N MET A 66 -16.33 -27.79 1.18
CA MET A 66 -17.53 -28.23 1.88
C MET A 66 -17.81 -29.70 1.58
N GLY A 67 -18.17 -30.44 2.62
CA GLY A 67 -18.82 -31.74 2.53
C GLY A 67 -20.09 -31.72 3.38
N SER A 68 -20.84 -32.80 3.38
CA SER A 68 -22.05 -32.93 4.20
C SER A 68 -22.30 -34.37 4.61
N SER A 69 -22.75 -34.55 5.86
CA SER A 69 -23.24 -35.82 6.41
C SER A 69 -24.59 -35.58 7.04
N ASP A 70 -25.59 -36.39 6.70
CA ASP A 70 -26.97 -36.22 7.17
C ASP A 70 -27.51 -34.79 6.96
N SER A 71 -27.14 -34.19 5.82
CA SER A 71 -27.44 -32.80 5.46
C SER A 71 -26.86 -31.73 6.39
N ILE A 72 -25.95 -32.10 7.29
CA ILE A 72 -25.17 -31.17 8.11
C ILE A 72 -23.88 -30.82 7.35
N PRO A 73 -23.74 -29.59 6.87
CA PRO A 73 -22.54 -29.13 6.19
C PRO A 73 -21.32 -29.09 7.11
N THR A 74 -20.16 -29.38 6.54
CA THR A 74 -18.86 -29.34 7.21
C THR A 74 -17.85 -28.66 6.31
N TYR A 75 -17.05 -27.76 6.89
CA TYR A 75 -16.13 -26.90 6.13
C TYR A 75 -14.66 -27.22 6.39
N GLY A 76 -13.86 -27.14 5.33
CA GLY A 76 -12.41 -27.02 5.38
C GLY A 76 -11.98 -25.66 4.82
N VAL A 77 -11.33 -24.83 5.63
CA VAL A 77 -10.89 -23.48 5.23
C VAL A 77 -9.38 -23.38 5.29
N THR A 78 -8.76 -22.81 4.26
CA THR A 78 -7.33 -22.51 4.23
C THR A 78 -7.04 -21.13 3.67
N THR A 79 -5.91 -20.56 4.07
CA THR A 79 -5.40 -19.25 3.66
C THR A 79 -3.88 -19.28 3.54
N GLY A 80 -3.30 -18.29 2.87
CA GLY A 80 -1.86 -18.08 2.87
C GLY A 80 -1.04 -19.00 1.96
N LYS A 81 -1.66 -19.83 1.12
CA LYS A 81 -0.94 -20.75 0.22
C LYS A 81 -0.35 -20.01 -0.98
N LEU A 82 0.71 -20.57 -1.57
CA LEU A 82 1.43 -19.93 -2.69
C LEU A 82 0.75 -20.21 -4.03
N SER A 83 0.02 -21.32 -4.15
CA SER A 83 -0.76 -21.66 -5.35
C SER A 83 -2.23 -21.97 -5.05
N LYS A 84 -3.07 -21.90 -6.09
CA LYS A 84 -4.48 -22.30 -6.02
C LYS A 84 -4.63 -23.79 -5.69
N ALA A 85 -3.82 -24.64 -6.32
CA ALA A 85 -3.87 -26.10 -6.11
C ALA A 85 -3.53 -26.48 -4.66
N GLU A 86 -2.46 -25.89 -4.08
CA GLU A 86 -2.13 -26.10 -2.67
C GLU A 86 -3.24 -25.62 -1.72
N ALA A 87 -3.95 -24.54 -2.07
CA ALA A 87 -5.10 -24.08 -1.30
C ALA A 87 -6.27 -25.06 -1.40
N GLU A 88 -6.59 -25.53 -2.59
CA GLU A 88 -7.69 -26.46 -2.80
C GLU A 88 -7.43 -27.81 -2.12
N GLU A 89 -6.24 -28.37 -2.29
CA GLU A 89 -5.85 -29.62 -1.65
C GLU A 89 -5.88 -29.52 -0.12
N ASP A 90 -5.32 -28.46 0.46
CA ASP A 90 -5.33 -28.25 1.91
C ASP A 90 -6.76 -28.03 2.45
N ALA A 91 -7.62 -27.32 1.71
CA ALA A 91 -9.03 -27.16 2.09
C ALA A 91 -9.79 -28.49 2.05
N LEU A 92 -9.61 -29.30 1.00
CA LEU A 92 -10.22 -30.63 0.86
C LEU A 92 -9.77 -31.55 1.99
N ASN A 93 -8.47 -31.59 2.29
CA ASN A 93 -7.91 -32.40 3.38
C ASN A 93 -8.49 -31.98 4.74
N ARG A 94 -8.64 -30.68 5.00
CA ARG A 94 -9.28 -30.18 6.24
C ARG A 94 -10.75 -30.58 6.32
N CYS A 95 -11.49 -30.50 5.22
CA CYS A 95 -12.86 -30.97 5.17
C CYS A 95 -12.94 -32.48 5.47
N ALA A 96 -12.10 -33.29 4.80
CA ALA A 96 -12.08 -34.73 4.95
C ALA A 96 -11.62 -35.20 6.34
N SER A 97 -10.73 -34.45 7.00
CA SER A 97 -10.26 -34.74 8.36
C SER A 97 -11.37 -34.77 9.42
N ARG A 98 -12.55 -34.23 9.09
CA ARG A 98 -13.75 -34.24 9.92
C ARG A 98 -14.69 -35.42 9.61
N GLY A 99 -14.19 -36.44 8.90
CA GLY A 99 -14.91 -37.67 8.58
C GLY A 99 -15.80 -37.61 7.34
N GLN A 100 -15.73 -36.51 6.57
CA GLN A 100 -16.53 -36.33 5.36
C GLN A 100 -15.85 -37.00 4.16
N THR A 101 -16.63 -37.71 3.34
CA THR A 101 -16.14 -38.39 2.13
C THR A 101 -16.49 -37.64 0.84
N ASN A 102 -17.41 -36.68 0.91
CA ASN A 102 -17.95 -35.93 -0.22
C ASN A 102 -17.45 -34.48 -0.29
N CYS A 103 -16.25 -34.20 0.20
CA CYS A 103 -15.68 -32.86 0.21
C CYS A 103 -15.42 -32.34 -1.22
N GLN A 104 -15.91 -31.13 -1.49
CA GLN A 104 -15.74 -30.42 -2.76
C GLN A 104 -15.34 -28.96 -2.52
N ILE A 105 -14.66 -28.35 -3.48
CA ILE A 105 -14.32 -26.91 -3.41
C ILE A 105 -15.56 -26.07 -3.66
N GLY A 106 -15.93 -25.24 -2.69
CA GLY A 106 -16.97 -24.24 -2.85
C GLY A 106 -16.43 -22.92 -3.42
N LEU A 107 -15.25 -22.48 -2.95
CA LEU A 107 -14.66 -21.21 -3.39
C LEU A 107 -13.14 -21.21 -3.26
N SER A 108 -12.45 -20.80 -4.32
CA SER A 108 -11.02 -20.50 -4.31
C SER A 108 -10.77 -19.03 -4.64
N TYR A 109 -9.96 -18.35 -3.84
CA TYR A 109 -9.78 -16.89 -3.92
C TYR A 109 -8.30 -16.49 -3.78
N LYS A 110 -7.92 -15.36 -4.40
CA LYS A 110 -6.55 -14.86 -4.41
C LYS A 110 -6.48 -13.43 -3.90
N ASN A 111 -5.62 -13.19 -2.91
CA ASN A 111 -5.29 -11.83 -2.44
C ASN A 111 -6.53 -10.97 -2.09
N GLN A 112 -7.50 -11.59 -1.42
CA GLN A 112 -8.76 -10.97 -1.01
C GLN A 112 -9.40 -11.79 0.13
N CYS A 113 -10.52 -11.31 0.65
CA CYS A 113 -11.31 -12.02 1.64
C CYS A 113 -12.43 -12.83 0.99
N ALA A 114 -12.85 -13.88 1.68
CA ALA A 114 -14.02 -14.67 1.36
C ALA A 114 -14.84 -14.93 2.63
N ALA A 115 -16.14 -15.13 2.46
CA ALA A 115 -17.07 -15.49 3.53
C ALA A 115 -17.96 -16.64 3.09
N VAL A 116 -18.44 -17.41 4.06
CA VAL A 116 -19.47 -18.41 3.87
C VAL A 116 -20.60 -18.15 4.86
N ALA A 117 -21.84 -18.19 4.39
CA ALA A 117 -23.03 -18.02 5.19
C ALA A 117 -23.85 -19.31 5.18
N GLU A 118 -24.30 -19.73 6.36
CA GLU A 118 -25.08 -20.95 6.56
C GLU A 118 -26.28 -20.66 7.47
N PRO A 119 -27.50 -21.07 7.08
CA PRO A 119 -28.67 -20.94 7.94
C PRO A 119 -28.55 -21.87 9.17
N GLN A 120 -28.82 -21.32 10.35
CA GLN A 120 -28.80 -22.04 11.63
C GLN A 120 -30.18 -22.04 12.29
N ILE A 121 -30.55 -23.14 12.94
CA ILE A 121 -31.67 -23.20 13.89
C ILE A 121 -31.09 -23.51 15.27
N GLN A 122 -31.28 -22.59 16.22
CA GLN A 122 -30.77 -22.71 17.60
C GLN A 122 -29.25 -23.03 17.67
N GLY A 123 -28.47 -22.46 16.74
CA GLY A 123 -27.01 -22.66 16.69
C GLY A 123 -26.55 -23.97 16.03
N ASN A 124 -27.48 -24.76 15.48
CA ASN A 124 -27.17 -25.93 14.68
C ASN A 124 -27.46 -25.70 13.19
N PRO A 125 -26.67 -26.29 12.28
CA PRO A 125 -26.89 -26.15 10.84
C PRO A 125 -28.30 -26.62 10.44
N PHE A 126 -28.99 -25.82 9.63
CA PHE A 126 -30.29 -26.21 9.10
C PHE A 126 -30.12 -27.18 7.93
N ALA A 127 -30.51 -28.45 8.13
CA ALA A 127 -30.40 -29.52 7.14
C ALA A 127 -31.07 -29.24 5.78
N GLY A 128 -32.11 -28.39 5.75
CA GLY A 128 -32.79 -27.99 4.51
C GLY A 128 -32.24 -26.71 3.89
N GLY A 129 -31.20 -26.13 4.48
CA GLY A 129 -30.62 -24.86 4.08
C GLY A 129 -29.48 -25.01 3.08
N VAL A 130 -29.28 -23.98 2.27
CA VAL A 130 -28.14 -23.90 1.36
C VAL A 130 -27.11 -22.90 1.89
N SER A 131 -25.85 -23.29 1.84
CA SER A 131 -24.75 -22.40 2.20
C SER A 131 -24.35 -21.54 1.00
N GLN A 132 -23.99 -20.29 1.26
CA GLN A 132 -23.62 -19.32 0.23
C GLN A 132 -22.19 -18.86 0.43
N PHE A 133 -21.40 -18.87 -0.65
CA PHE A 133 -20.01 -18.42 -0.65
C PHE A 133 -19.91 -17.05 -1.30
N MET A 134 -19.23 -16.12 -0.63
CA MET A 134 -19.05 -14.75 -1.09
C MET A 134 -17.56 -14.45 -1.22
N GLY A 135 -17.16 -13.96 -2.39
CA GLY A 135 -15.79 -13.57 -2.68
C GLY A 135 -15.55 -13.52 -4.19
N ASN A 136 -14.57 -12.74 -4.64
CA ASN A 136 -14.25 -12.61 -6.06
C ASN A 136 -13.33 -13.76 -6.53
N GLY A 137 -13.80 -14.99 -6.40
CA GLY A 137 -13.05 -16.22 -6.68
C GLY A 137 -13.61 -17.05 -7.82
N THR A 138 -12.98 -18.19 -8.09
CA THR A 138 -13.58 -19.23 -8.94
C THR A 138 -14.47 -20.09 -8.04
N THR A 139 -15.78 -19.97 -8.24
CA THR A 139 -16.75 -21.01 -7.86
C THR A 139 -16.73 -22.07 -8.96
N LEU A 140 -16.69 -23.35 -8.58
CA LEU A 140 -16.83 -24.47 -9.52
C LEU A 140 -18.30 -24.85 -9.68
#